data_AF-A0A9D9Q6M2-F1
#
_entry.id   AF-A0A9D9Q6M2-F1
#
_cell.length_a   1.000
_cell.length_b   1.000
_cell.length_c   1.000
_cell.angle_alpha   90.00
_cell.angle_beta   90.00
_cell.angle_gamma   90.00
#
_symmetry.space_group_name_H-M   'P 1'
#
loop_
_entity.id
_entity.type
_entity.pdbx_description
1 polymer ?
#
loop_
_entity_poly.entity_id
_entity_poly.type
_entity_poly.pdbx_seq_one_letter_code
_entity_poly.pdbx_strand_id
1 'polypeptide(L)'
;MKCEICGIREAVLFVQQITFNKTKEMHICLDCAKLHGLSGNFELPANNLFSELLNDAEAVVKQQKAVCPVCGFSLEDLQKKHRLGCPECYTFFKSEVFSILKKSGIEGTYHGSLPKKLPNFRSILTDRMIFQEKLDKAVAEEDYEKAAFYRDKLKALQTSSDIHFLDDGETDE
;
A
#
# COMPACT_ATOMS: atom_id res chain seq x y z
N MET A 1 -14.61 10.60 22.34
CA MET A 1 -14.65 9.25 21.71
C MET A 1 -14.65 9.41 20.21
N LYS A 2 -13.94 8.55 19.47
CA LYS A 2 -13.86 8.67 18.00
C LYS A 2 -15.06 7.98 17.34
N CYS A 3 -15.42 8.44 16.15
CA CYS A 3 -16.48 7.85 15.34
C CYS A 3 -16.18 6.40 15.00
N GLU A 4 -17.14 5.50 15.24
CA GLU A 4 -17.01 4.07 14.97
C GLU A 4 -17.02 3.72 13.48
N ILE A 5 -17.52 4.63 12.62
CA ILE A 5 -17.53 4.45 11.16
C ILE A 5 -16.21 4.89 10.54
N CYS A 6 -15.72 6.09 10.85
CA CYS A 6 -14.52 6.64 10.19
C CYS A 6 -13.24 6.55 11.02
N GLY A 7 -13.31 6.31 12.33
CA GLY A 7 -12.14 6.18 13.22
C GLY A 7 -11.29 7.45 13.40
N ILE A 8 -11.61 8.54 12.71
CA ILE A 8 -10.77 9.75 12.63
C ILE A 8 -11.38 10.90 13.42
N ARG A 9 -12.64 11.27 13.10
CA ARG A 9 -13.34 12.40 13.71
C ARG A 9 -13.94 12.03 15.06
N GLU A 10 -14.17 13.05 15.90
CA GLU A 10 -14.89 12.86 17.14
C GLU A 10 -16.36 12.49 16.87
N ALA A 11 -16.86 11.53 17.64
CA ALA A 11 -18.26 11.17 17.59
C ALA A 11 -19.08 12.24 18.31
N VAL A 12 -20.06 12.79 17.60
CA VAL A 12 -20.96 13.85 18.10
C VAL A 12 -22.42 13.40 18.11
N LEU A 13 -22.71 12.21 17.57
CA LEU A 13 -24.04 11.63 17.48
C LEU A 13 -24.04 10.23 18.08
N PHE A 14 -25.12 9.91 18.78
CA PHE A 14 -25.39 8.59 19.35
C PHE A 14 -26.62 8.00 18.67
N VAL A 15 -26.48 6.79 18.13
CA VAL A 15 -27.58 6.06 17.47
C VAL A 15 -27.84 4.78 18.24
N GLN A 16 -29.08 4.58 18.66
CA GLN A 16 -29.53 3.38 19.33
C GLN A 16 -30.67 2.73 18.54
N GLN A 17 -30.50 1.46 18.18
CA GLN A 17 -31.54 0.65 17.55
C GLN A 17 -32.03 -0.41 18.53
N ILE A 18 -33.35 -0.49 18.70
CA ILE A 18 -34.03 -1.50 19.51
C ILE A 18 -34.78 -2.45 18.57
N THR A 19 -34.32 -3.69 18.46
CA THR A 19 -35.01 -4.72 17.65
C THR A 19 -35.26 -5.95 18.50
N PHE A 20 -36.55 -6.32 18.68
CA PHE A 20 -37.01 -7.57 19.32
C PHE A 20 -36.09 -8.09 20.44
N ASN A 21 -35.82 -7.23 21.43
CA ASN A 21 -35.04 -7.50 22.66
C ASN A 21 -33.49 -7.44 22.57
N LYS A 22 -32.91 -6.85 21.51
CA LYS A 22 -31.49 -6.50 21.44
C LYS A 22 -31.31 -5.01 21.16
N THR A 23 -30.56 -4.34 22.01
CA THR A 23 -30.12 -2.95 21.82
C THR A 23 -28.76 -2.95 21.13
N LYS A 24 -28.65 -2.23 20.00
CA LYS A 24 -27.38 -1.91 19.36
C LYS A 24 -27.15 -0.41 19.47
N GLU A 25 -25.97 -0.04 19.92
CA GLU A 25 -25.56 1.34 20.19
C GLU A 25 -24.30 1.65 19.40
N MET A 26 -24.22 2.86 18.84
CA MET A 26 -23.06 3.29 18.05
C MET A 26 -22.85 4.81 18.13
N HIS A 27 -21.59 5.21 18.22
CA HIS A 27 -21.15 6.60 18.26
C HIS A 27 -20.55 7.05 16.93
N ILE A 28 -21.15 8.05 16.28
CA ILE A 28 -20.76 8.49 14.94
C ILE A 28 -20.56 10.01 14.83
N CYS A 29 -19.78 10.45 13.84
CA CYS A 29 -19.58 11.88 13.55
C CYS A 29 -20.69 12.43 12.64
N LEU A 30 -20.83 13.75 12.60
CA LEU A 30 -21.86 14.46 11.82
C LEU A 30 -21.79 14.13 10.32
N ASP A 31 -20.59 14.02 9.75
CA ASP A 31 -20.40 13.73 8.33
C ASP A 31 -20.85 12.31 7.98
N CYS A 32 -20.53 11.33 8.83
CA CYS A 32 -20.98 9.95 8.63
C CYS A 32 -22.50 9.85 8.78
N ALA A 33 -23.10 10.58 9.73
CA ALA A 33 -24.56 10.59 9.87
C ALA A 33 -25.26 11.17 8.64
N LYS A 34 -24.77 12.28 8.08
CA LYS A 34 -25.30 12.87 6.84
C LYS A 34 -25.16 11.92 5.65
N LEU A 35 -24.00 11.30 5.51
CA LEU A 35 -23.71 10.37 4.43
C LEU A 35 -24.64 9.16 4.46
N HIS A 36 -24.97 8.67 5.67
CA HIS A 36 -25.91 7.58 5.86
C HIS A 36 -27.37 8.02 6.01
N GLY A 37 -27.70 9.24 5.60
CA GLY A 37 -29.07 9.75 5.57
C GLY A 37 -29.70 9.97 6.94
N LEU A 38 -28.96 9.86 8.04
CA LEU A 38 -29.42 10.00 9.43
C LEU A 38 -29.73 11.44 9.85
N SER A 39 -29.83 12.36 8.89
CA SER A 39 -30.11 13.78 9.13
C SER A 39 -31.59 14.10 8.89
N GLY A 40 -32.34 14.21 9.99
CA GLY A 40 -33.62 14.94 10.05
C GLY A 40 -34.79 14.29 9.31
N ASN A 41 -35.65 13.61 10.08
CA ASN A 41 -36.93 12.98 9.73
C ASN A 41 -36.83 11.51 9.26
N PHE A 42 -36.99 10.58 10.20
CA PHE A 42 -37.16 9.15 9.91
C PHE A 42 -38.58 8.70 10.25
N GLU A 43 -39.42 8.61 9.22
CA GLU A 43 -40.50 7.63 9.17
C GLU A 43 -40.14 6.61 8.07
N LEU A 44 -39.14 5.79 8.33
CA LEU A 44 -38.83 4.64 7.47
C LEU A 44 -38.48 3.42 8.34
N PRO A 45 -38.90 2.21 7.93
CA PRO A 45 -38.81 1.00 8.76
C PRO A 45 -37.35 0.62 9.02
N ALA A 46 -36.95 0.71 10.29
CA ALA A 46 -35.57 0.62 10.78
C ALA A 46 -34.87 -0.75 10.59
N ASN A 47 -35.53 -1.76 10.03
CA ASN A 47 -34.99 -3.13 10.06
C ASN A 47 -33.87 -3.42 9.05
N ASN A 48 -33.68 -2.57 8.02
CA ASN A 48 -32.69 -2.82 6.95
C ASN A 48 -31.52 -1.82 6.90
N LEU A 49 -31.60 -0.70 7.64
CA LEU A 49 -30.64 0.39 7.52
C LEU A 49 -29.23 0.00 8.04
N PHE A 50 -29.17 -0.75 9.14
CA PHE A 50 -27.90 -1.10 9.80
C PHE A 50 -27.05 -2.12 9.03
N SER A 51 -27.68 -3.07 8.34
CA SER A 51 -26.97 -4.02 7.47
C SER A 51 -26.38 -3.35 6.24
N GLU A 52 -27.09 -2.37 5.69
CA GLU A 52 -26.63 -1.58 4.55
C GLU A 52 -25.50 -0.63 4.96
N LEU A 53 -25.60 -0.01 6.16
CA LEU A 53 -24.55 0.80 6.77
C LEU A 53 -23.21 0.07 6.95
N LEU A 54 -23.27 -1.19 7.39
CA LEU A 54 -22.07 -2.01 7.64
C LEU A 54 -21.40 -2.47 6.34
N ASN A 55 -22.20 -2.82 5.33
CA ASN A 55 -21.68 -3.17 4.01
C ASN A 55 -21.02 -1.95 3.32
N ASP A 56 -21.58 -0.75 3.49
CA ASP A 56 -20.98 0.48 2.97
C ASP A 56 -19.72 0.90 3.74
N ALA A 57 -19.64 0.65 5.05
CA ALA A 57 -18.42 0.91 5.81
C ALA A 57 -17.24 0.06 5.30
N GLU A 58 -17.46 -1.21 4.95
CA GLU A 58 -16.44 -2.04 4.32
C GLU A 58 -16.02 -1.52 2.93
N ALA A 59 -16.97 -1.01 2.14
CA ALA A 59 -16.70 -0.41 0.84
C ALA A 59 -15.88 0.89 0.96
N VAL A 60 -16.18 1.74 1.95
CA VAL A 60 -15.47 2.99 2.22
C VAL A 60 -14.05 2.72 2.72
N VAL A 61 -13.84 1.72 3.58
CA VAL A 61 -12.48 1.29 3.99
C VAL A 61 -11.67 0.75 2.80
N LYS A 62 -12.33 0.06 1.87
CA LYS A 62 -11.71 -0.38 0.60
C LYS A 62 -11.34 0.79 -0.30
N GLN A 63 -12.17 1.83 -0.36
CA GLN A 63 -11.88 3.07 -1.09
C GLN A 63 -10.79 3.91 -0.43
N GLN A 64 -10.63 3.89 0.89
CA GLN A 64 -9.54 4.62 1.57
C GLN A 64 -8.18 3.93 1.41
N LYS A 65 -8.15 2.59 1.33
CA LYS A 65 -6.96 1.85 0.87
C LYS A 65 -6.58 2.17 -0.58
N ALA A 66 -7.42 2.91 -1.30
CA ALA A 66 -7.16 3.30 -2.67
C ALA A 66 -6.27 4.54 -2.79
N VAL A 67 -5.86 5.24 -1.72
CA VAL A 67 -5.13 6.52 -1.86
C VAL A 67 -3.80 6.49 -1.13
N CYS A 68 -2.73 6.89 -1.81
CA CYS A 68 -1.39 6.97 -1.22
C CYS A 68 -1.34 8.05 -0.13
N PRO A 69 -0.83 7.73 1.08
CA PRO A 69 -0.81 8.68 2.20
C PRO A 69 0.17 9.84 2.02
N VAL A 70 1.14 9.73 1.10
CA VAL A 70 2.20 10.75 0.91
C VAL A 70 1.83 11.77 -0.15
N CYS A 71 1.34 11.33 -1.31
CA CYS A 71 1.08 12.20 -2.45
C CYS A 71 -0.40 12.27 -2.87
N GLY A 72 -1.28 11.52 -2.19
CA GLY A 72 -2.71 11.49 -2.52
C GLY A 72 -3.05 10.76 -3.82
N PHE A 73 -2.12 10.02 -4.42
CA PHE A 73 -2.35 9.30 -5.67
C PHE A 73 -3.31 8.13 -5.48
N SER A 74 -4.33 7.99 -6.33
CA SER A 74 -5.37 6.97 -6.16
C SER A 74 -5.10 5.66 -6.94
N LEU A 75 -5.74 4.55 -6.55
CA LEU A 75 -5.73 3.29 -7.29
C LEU A 75 -6.44 3.43 -8.63
N GLU A 76 -7.46 4.27 -8.71
CA GLU A 76 -8.11 4.56 -9.98
C GLU A 76 -7.14 5.25 -10.94
N ASP A 77 -6.32 6.18 -10.44
CA ASP A 77 -5.27 6.82 -11.24
C ASP A 77 -4.22 5.80 -11.68
N LEU A 78 -3.86 4.86 -10.81
CA LEU A 78 -2.96 3.76 -11.15
C LEU A 78 -3.53 2.89 -12.28
N GLN A 79 -4.82 2.53 -12.21
CA GLN A 79 -5.49 1.72 -13.24
C GLN A 79 -5.67 2.48 -14.56
N LYS A 80 -5.94 3.79 -14.52
CA LYS A 80 -6.12 4.62 -15.72
C LYS A 80 -4.78 4.93 -16.39
N LYS A 81 -3.80 5.40 -15.62
CA LYS A 81 -2.51 5.91 -16.13
C LYS A 81 -1.42 4.84 -16.22
N HIS A 82 -1.59 3.69 -15.55
CA HIS A 82 -0.58 2.62 -15.44
C HIS A 82 0.79 3.13 -14.98
N ARG A 83 0.80 4.21 -14.17
CA ARG A 83 2.00 4.86 -13.63
C ARG A 83 1.80 5.18 -12.16
N LEU A 84 2.90 5.21 -11.42
CA LEU A 84 2.94 5.56 -10.00
C LEU A 84 3.35 7.02 -9.83
N GLY A 85 2.79 7.68 -8.82
CA GLY A 85 3.02 9.12 -8.57
C GLY A 85 4.31 9.43 -7.81
N CYS A 86 4.60 8.71 -6.74
CA CYS A 86 5.82 8.89 -5.92
C CYS A 86 6.44 7.53 -5.55
N PRO A 87 7.66 7.50 -4.96
CA PRO A 87 8.31 6.25 -4.55
C PRO A 87 7.44 5.40 -3.61
N GLU A 88 6.76 6.03 -2.66
CA GLU A 88 5.90 5.31 -1.71
C GLU A 88 4.55 4.84 -2.28
N CYS A 89 4.20 5.26 -3.50
CA CYS A 89 3.10 4.61 -4.21
C CYS A 89 3.44 3.16 -4.54
N TYR A 90 4.71 2.83 -4.80
CA TYR A 90 5.09 1.46 -5.15
C TYR A 90 4.96 0.50 -3.97
N THR A 91 5.40 0.94 -2.78
CA THR A 91 5.32 0.16 -1.55
C THR A 91 3.88 -0.03 -1.12
N PHE A 92 3.08 1.05 -1.19
CA PHE A 92 1.67 1.05 -0.80
C PHE A 92 0.77 0.24 -1.73
N PHE A 93 0.92 0.38 -3.05
CA PHE A 93 0.08 -0.31 -4.05
C PHE A 93 0.71 -1.60 -4.60
N LYS A 94 1.67 -2.19 -3.86
CA LYS A 94 2.44 -3.34 -4.33
C LYS A 94 1.54 -4.48 -4.79
N SER A 95 0.56 -4.87 -3.98
CA SER A 95 -0.38 -5.96 -4.27
C SER A 95 -1.19 -5.73 -5.55
N GLU A 96 -1.64 -4.50 -5.75
CA GLU A 96 -2.47 -4.09 -6.86
C GLU A 96 -1.65 -4.01 -8.15
N VAL A 97 -0.43 -3.47 -8.07
CA VAL A 97 0.53 -3.47 -9.19
C VAL A 97 0.81 -4.91 -9.65
N PHE A 98 1.11 -5.82 -8.72
CA PHE A 98 1.31 -7.23 -9.05
C PHE A 98 0.06 -7.87 -9.68
N SER A 99 -1.12 -7.52 -9.20
CA SER A 99 -2.38 -8.04 -9.75
C SER A 99 -2.65 -7.52 -11.17
N ILE A 100 -2.32 -6.25 -11.44
CA ILE A 100 -2.42 -5.66 -12.79
C ILE A 100 -1.44 -6.34 -13.75
N LEU A 101 -0.18 -6.49 -13.34
CA LEU A 101 0.85 -7.16 -14.14
C LEU A 101 0.48 -8.60 -14.48
N LYS A 102 -0.05 -9.34 -13.49
CA LYS A 102 -0.52 -10.71 -13.68
C LYS A 102 -1.67 -10.79 -14.68
N LYS A 103 -2.63 -9.85 -14.62
CA LYS A 103 -3.71 -9.75 -15.61
C LYS A 103 -3.20 -9.46 -17.01
N SER A 104 -2.11 -8.71 -17.14
CA SER A 104 -1.44 -8.44 -18.43
C SER A 104 -0.58 -9.62 -18.92
N GLY A 105 -0.55 -10.75 -18.21
CA GLY A 105 0.25 -11.93 -18.57
C GLY A 105 1.74 -11.79 -18.26
N ILE A 106 2.12 -10.78 -17.47
CA ILE A 106 3.51 -10.61 -17.01
C ILE A 106 3.63 -11.34 -15.69
N GLU A 107 4.24 -12.52 -15.74
CA GLU A 107 4.54 -13.34 -14.57
C GLU A 107 6.05 -13.54 -14.42
N GLY A 108 6.52 -13.58 -13.17
CA GLY A 108 7.92 -13.81 -12.84
C GLY A 108 8.81 -12.56 -12.88
N THR A 109 10.12 -12.80 -12.87
CA THR A 109 11.16 -11.76 -12.95
C THR A 109 11.25 -11.18 -14.35
N TYR A 110 11.45 -9.87 -14.44
CA TYR A 110 11.70 -9.21 -15.72
C TYR A 110 13.05 -9.68 -16.31
N HIS A 111 13.01 -10.32 -17.48
CA HIS A 111 14.20 -10.79 -18.21
C HIS A 111 14.51 -9.97 -19.48
N GLY A 112 13.83 -8.83 -19.67
CA GLY A 112 13.98 -8.00 -20.86
C GLY A 112 15.19 -7.06 -20.84
N SER A 113 15.34 -6.29 -21.92
CA SER A 113 16.44 -5.32 -22.07
C SER A 113 16.17 -4.06 -21.24
N LEU A 114 17.05 -3.76 -20.29
CA LEU A 114 16.96 -2.52 -19.51
C LEU A 114 17.49 -1.30 -20.28
N PRO A 115 16.96 -0.09 -20.02
CA PRO A 115 17.42 1.14 -20.65
C PRO A 115 18.92 1.42 -20.40
N LYS A 116 19.63 1.92 -21.42
CA LYS A 116 21.07 2.21 -21.36
C LYS A 116 21.46 3.32 -20.37
N LYS A 117 20.51 4.18 -19.96
CA LYS A 117 20.74 5.33 -19.05
C LYS A 117 20.70 4.98 -17.55
N LEU A 118 20.55 3.70 -17.19
CA LEU A 118 20.52 3.21 -15.81
C LEU A 118 21.78 2.44 -15.33
N PRO A 119 23.01 2.72 -15.82
CA PRO A 119 24.14 1.81 -15.59
C PRO A 119 24.51 1.65 -14.11
N ASN A 120 24.46 2.73 -13.31
CA ASN A 120 24.90 2.71 -11.90
C ASN A 120 23.87 2.05 -10.96
N PHE A 121 22.57 2.25 -11.22
CA PHE A 121 21.51 1.62 -10.44
C PHE A 121 21.38 0.11 -10.77
N ARG A 122 21.74 -0.26 -12.00
CA ARG A 122 21.70 -1.63 -12.54
C ARG A 122 22.73 -2.55 -11.88
N SER A 123 23.97 -2.10 -11.68
CA SER A 123 25.00 -2.94 -11.08
C SER A 123 24.62 -3.30 -9.65
N ILE A 124 24.37 -2.32 -8.80
CA ILE A 124 24.24 -2.56 -7.35
C ILE A 124 23.08 -3.52 -7.01
N LEU A 125 21.88 -3.30 -7.56
CA LEU A 125 20.72 -4.16 -7.25
C LEU A 125 20.85 -5.56 -7.86
N THR A 126 21.34 -5.65 -9.09
CA THR A 126 21.52 -6.93 -9.79
C THR A 126 22.65 -7.74 -9.16
N ASP A 127 23.77 -7.08 -8.88
CA ASP A 127 24.93 -7.68 -8.22
C ASP A 127 24.57 -8.15 -6.81
N ARG A 128 23.76 -7.38 -6.07
CA ARG A 128 23.24 -7.81 -4.76
C ARG A 128 22.42 -9.09 -4.87
N MET A 129 21.46 -9.17 -5.79
CA MET A 129 20.67 -10.39 -6.00
C MET A 129 21.56 -11.59 -6.37
N ILE A 130 22.50 -11.40 -7.30
CA ILE A 130 23.42 -12.45 -7.76
C ILE A 130 24.32 -12.92 -6.62
N PHE A 131 24.89 -12.01 -5.83
CA PHE A 131 25.76 -12.39 -4.72
C PHE A 131 24.98 -13.04 -3.57
N GLN A 132 23.71 -12.66 -3.35
CA GLN A 132 22.83 -13.34 -2.40
C GLN A 132 22.62 -14.80 -2.81
N GLU A 133 22.25 -15.05 -4.08
CA GLU A 133 22.05 -16.40 -4.59
C GLU A 133 23.34 -17.24 -4.54
N LYS A 134 24.48 -16.63 -4.87
CA LYS A 134 25.80 -17.28 -4.80
C LYS A 134 26.24 -17.59 -3.37
N LEU A 135 25.90 -16.72 -2.41
CA LEU A 135 26.14 -16.96 -0.99
C LEU A 135 25.35 -18.18 -0.53
N ASP A 136 24.04 -18.23 -0.83
CA ASP A 136 23.17 -19.32 -0.43
C ASP A 136 23.64 -20.67 -1.02
N LYS A 137 24.09 -20.67 -2.28
CA LYS A 137 24.69 -21.85 -2.92
C LYS A 137 26.01 -22.28 -2.27
N ALA A 138 26.91 -21.34 -2.00
CA ALA A 138 28.21 -21.65 -1.38
C ALA A 138 28.04 -22.21 0.04
N VAL A 139 27.04 -21.72 0.80
CA VAL A 139 26.69 -22.28 2.12
C VAL A 139 26.12 -23.69 1.99
N ALA A 140 25.26 -23.93 1.00
CA ALA A 140 24.69 -25.27 0.74
C ALA A 140 25.75 -26.30 0.30
N GLU A 141 26.80 -25.85 -0.39
CA GLU A 141 27.94 -26.67 -0.83
C GLU A 141 29.07 -26.77 0.21
N GLU A 142 28.89 -26.20 1.42
CA GLU A 142 29.90 -26.13 2.49
C GLU A 142 31.23 -25.43 2.07
N ASP A 143 31.18 -24.60 1.03
CA ASP A 143 32.33 -23.81 0.55
C ASP A 143 32.40 -22.46 1.29
N TYR A 144 32.90 -22.52 2.53
CA TYR A 144 32.94 -21.38 3.44
C TYR A 144 33.87 -20.24 2.98
N GLU A 145 34.90 -20.53 2.18
CA GLU A 145 35.79 -19.51 1.61
C GLU A 145 35.03 -18.63 0.60
N LYS A 146 34.30 -19.27 -0.33
CA LYS A 146 33.47 -18.52 -1.29
C LYS A 146 32.30 -17.82 -0.60
N ALA A 147 31.70 -18.44 0.41
CA ALA A 147 30.63 -17.81 1.18
C ALA A 147 31.12 -16.52 1.88
N ALA A 148 32.30 -16.54 2.52
CA ALA A 148 32.90 -15.35 3.11
C ALA A 148 33.15 -14.24 2.07
N PHE A 149 33.68 -14.61 0.89
CA PHE A 149 33.91 -13.67 -0.21
C PHE A 149 32.61 -13.00 -0.69
N TYR A 150 31.54 -13.76 -0.92
CA TYR A 150 30.26 -13.20 -1.36
C TYR A 150 29.59 -12.34 -0.28
N ARG A 151 29.71 -12.73 1.00
CA ARG A 151 29.23 -11.93 2.13
C ARG A 151 29.92 -10.58 2.20
N ASP A 152 31.24 -10.54 2.02
CA ASP A 152 32.00 -9.28 2.10
C ASP A 152 31.71 -8.38 0.89
N LYS A 153 31.50 -8.95 -0.31
CA LYS A 153 30.99 -8.20 -1.47
C LYS A 153 29.60 -7.61 -1.25
N LEU A 154 28.69 -8.36 -0.61
CA LEU A 154 27.36 -7.86 -0.26
C LEU A 154 27.43 -6.67 0.71
N LYS A 155 28.33 -6.73 1.70
CA LYS A 155 28.56 -5.60 2.62
C LYS A 155 29.09 -4.37 1.88
N ALA A 156 30.06 -4.53 0.98
CA ALA A 156 30.61 -3.42 0.20
C ALA A 156 29.53 -2.73 -0.66
N LEU A 157 28.63 -3.51 -1.26
CA LEU A 157 27.51 -2.97 -2.04
C LEU A 157 26.51 -2.19 -1.18
N GLN A 158 26.26 -2.61 0.06
CA GLN A 158 25.39 -1.89 1.00
C GLN A 158 26.01 -0.55 1.40
N THR A 159 27.29 -0.52 1.75
CA THR A 159 27.99 0.73 2.05
C THR A 159 28.00 1.69 0.87
N SER A 160 28.09 1.18 -0.37
CA SER A 160 28.03 2.04 -1.56
C SER A 160 26.63 2.59 -1.88
N SER A 161 25.55 1.88 -1.52
CA SER A 161 24.19 2.35 -1.78
C SER A 161 23.81 3.54 -0.91
N ASP A 162 24.38 3.64 0.29
CA ASP A 162 24.09 4.71 1.24
C ASP A 162 24.70 6.07 0.82
N ILE A 163 25.66 6.06 -0.11
CA ILE A 163 26.38 7.28 -0.56
C ILE A 163 25.64 7.99 -1.71
N HIS A 164 24.76 7.30 -2.44
CA HIS A 164 24.13 7.84 -3.64
C HIS A 164 22.74 8.48 -3.43
N PHE A 165 22.25 8.55 -2.19
CA PHE A 165 20.97 9.16 -1.82
C PHE A 165 21.06 10.65 -1.40
N LEU A 166 22.24 11.28 -1.53
CA LEU A 166 22.49 12.65 -1.05
C LEU A 166 22.78 13.67 -2.16
N ASP A 167 22.32 13.47 -3.40
CA ASP A 167 22.62 14.43 -4.47
C ASP A 167 21.48 14.66 -5.49
N ASP A 168 20.25 14.77 -4.98
CA ASP A 168 19.14 15.41 -5.73
C ASP A 168 18.90 16.83 -5.16
N GLY A 169 19.96 17.63 -5.09
CA GLY A 169 19.89 19.06 -4.84
C GLY A 169 19.89 19.83 -6.17
N GLU A 170 18.76 20.48 -6.47
CA GLU A 170 18.60 21.69 -7.30
C GLU A 170 19.46 21.84 -8.56
N THR A 171 18.80 21.93 -9.72
CA THR A 171 18.70 23.23 -10.43
C THR A 171 17.62 23.16 -11.51
N ASP A 172 16.61 24.02 -11.34
CA ASP A 172 15.75 24.51 -12.40
C ASP A 172 16.58 25.20 -13.49
N GLU A 173 16.28 24.92 -14.76
CA GLU A 173 16.36 25.85 -15.90
C GLU A 173 15.52 25.33 -17.08
#